data_AF-A0A953X4X5-F1
#
_entry.id   AF-A0A953X4X5-F1
#
_cell.length_a   1.000
_cell.length_b   1.000
_cell.length_c   1.000
_cell.angle_alpha   90.00
_cell.angle_beta   90.00
_cell.angle_gamma   90.00
#
_symmetry.space_group_name_H-M   'P 1'
#
loop_
_entity.id
_entity.type
_entity.pdbx_description
1 polymer ?
#
loop_
_entity_poly.entity_id
_entity_poly.type
_entity_poly.pdbx_seq_one_letter_code
_entity_poly.pdbx_strand_id
1 'polypeptide(L)'
;MNAPAKPANDPTPGQFWARAEVALVLVCLVFFSEGFIPRLVSPEKSPDGNPFLRQLWLPIYACALMLGALNWQNMLRIAVRSPFLLLLTAMTVVSSLWSIDPAITFRRSIALVCMTVFGMYLAARFTWPEVLRLLGWTWLFLCAANLIAGGLFPGFGVDHEIHVGAWIGFYWEKNALGGYMSRAAFLFLFLAIADKRHRKAWIAGAVLSVLLVLLSTSKTALLAMFVGFAALMAGIVMKRGAGMAIGTFWIAAVGAISAVLAVLLAPNVVFGLLGKDPSLTGRTDIWEALMRSVSQHPFLGYGYGAFWGEHSAPAHWVRLAVHWEAPTAHNGWLEVLLAIGFVGLGLFLLNFFVVVVRSVISSAYGWGGIFAVGFLVQFLLFSLTESVVLQQNAIVWLSYIVVAGRLAMDAYVRSTAHVRPAGPSLGRRPPKPRRTIEA
;
A
#
# COMPACT_ATOMS: atom_id res chain seq x y z
N MET A 1 -51.37 -33.95 3.76
CA MET A 1 -49.94 -33.99 4.18
C MET A 1 -49.18 -33.03 3.27
N ASN A 2 -48.89 -31.82 3.76
CA ASN A 2 -48.08 -30.85 3.04
C ASN A 2 -46.61 -31.27 3.15
N ALA A 3 -45.97 -31.55 2.01
CA ALA A 3 -44.53 -31.79 1.96
C ALA A 3 -43.79 -30.54 2.50
N PRO A 4 -42.78 -30.68 3.35
CA PRO A 4 -42.04 -29.53 3.87
C PRO A 4 -41.30 -28.86 2.70
N ALA A 5 -41.49 -27.55 2.57
CA ALA A 5 -40.75 -26.72 1.64
C ALA A 5 -39.23 -26.91 1.90
N LYS A 6 -38.50 -27.39 0.89
CA LYS A 6 -37.03 -27.40 0.90
C LYS A 6 -36.55 -25.99 1.23
N PRO A 7 -35.61 -25.80 2.18
CA PRO A 7 -35.05 -24.49 2.44
C PRO A 7 -34.37 -23.97 1.16
N ALA A 8 -34.70 -22.73 0.81
CA ALA A 8 -34.16 -22.02 -0.33
C ALA A 8 -32.66 -21.71 -0.14
N ASN A 9 -31.90 -21.79 -1.23
CA ASN A 9 -30.57 -21.20 -1.46
C ASN A 9 -29.33 -21.95 -0.95
N ASP A 10 -29.17 -23.23 -1.26
CA ASP A 10 -27.80 -23.77 -1.33
C ASP A 10 -27.05 -23.09 -2.50
N PRO A 11 -25.87 -22.47 -2.26
CA PRO A 11 -25.12 -21.81 -3.31
C PRO A 11 -24.69 -22.82 -4.37
N THR A 12 -24.77 -22.43 -5.64
CA THR A 12 -24.21 -23.24 -6.72
C THR A 12 -22.72 -23.50 -6.47
N PRO A 13 -22.15 -24.64 -6.92
CA PRO A 13 -20.73 -24.94 -6.71
C PRO A 13 -19.79 -23.78 -7.12
N GLY A 14 -20.09 -23.08 -8.22
CA GLY A 14 -19.31 -21.90 -8.64
C GLY A 14 -19.39 -20.71 -7.68
N GLN A 15 -20.56 -20.46 -7.08
CA GLN A 15 -20.71 -19.41 -6.05
C GLN A 15 -20.00 -19.78 -4.75
N PHE A 16 -19.98 -21.07 -4.39
CA PHE A 16 -19.22 -21.56 -3.24
C PHE A 16 -17.73 -21.27 -3.40
N TRP A 17 -17.13 -21.66 -4.54
CA TRP A 17 -15.71 -21.43 -4.80
C TRP A 17 -15.35 -19.94 -4.82
N ALA A 18 -16.18 -19.09 -5.43
CA ALA A 18 -15.97 -17.65 -5.43
C ALA A 18 -16.01 -17.04 -4.01
N ARG A 19 -16.90 -17.53 -3.14
CA ARG A 19 -16.96 -17.10 -1.73
C ARG A 19 -15.74 -17.58 -0.95
N ALA A 20 -15.29 -18.81 -1.18
CA ALA A 20 -14.10 -19.37 -0.55
C ALA A 20 -12.83 -18.60 -0.97
N GLU A 21 -12.69 -18.25 -2.25
CA GLU A 21 -11.60 -17.43 -2.79
C GLU A 21 -11.54 -16.05 -2.09
N VAL A 22 -12.69 -15.39 -1.96
CA VAL A 22 -12.78 -14.09 -1.27
C VAL A 22 -12.41 -14.21 0.21
N ALA A 23 -12.89 -15.24 0.90
CA ALA A 23 -12.54 -15.47 2.31
C ALA A 23 -11.04 -15.71 2.49
N LEU A 24 -10.44 -16.53 1.62
CA LEU A 24 -9.01 -16.80 1.62
C LEU A 24 -8.19 -15.51 1.38
N VAL A 25 -8.64 -14.68 0.43
CA VAL A 25 -8.01 -13.38 0.16
C VAL A 25 -8.06 -12.46 1.38
N LEU A 26 -9.20 -12.38 2.08
CA LEU A 26 -9.33 -11.56 3.29
C LEU A 26 -8.39 -12.05 4.41
N VAL A 27 -8.24 -13.37 4.59
CA VAL A 27 -7.27 -13.95 5.53
C VAL A 27 -5.85 -13.54 5.15
N CYS A 28 -5.46 -13.70 3.88
CA CYS A 28 -4.13 -13.30 3.41
C CYS A 28 -3.89 -11.79 3.64
N LEU A 29 -4.87 -10.93 3.36
CA LEU A 29 -4.77 -9.49 3.58
C LEU A 29 -4.60 -9.13 5.06
N VAL A 30 -5.26 -9.84 5.98
CA VAL A 30 -5.04 -9.66 7.43
C VAL A 30 -3.63 -10.08 7.83
N PHE A 31 -3.09 -11.17 7.27
CA PHE A 31 -1.70 -11.56 7.49
C PHE A 31 -0.73 -10.47 7.03
N PHE A 32 -0.96 -9.88 5.85
CA PHE A 32 -0.17 -8.77 5.32
C PHE A 32 -0.30 -7.46 6.12
N SER A 33 -1.17 -7.36 7.12
CA SER A 33 -1.34 -6.11 7.91
C SER A 33 -0.12 -5.68 8.73
N GLU A 34 0.97 -6.46 8.73
CA GLU A 34 2.22 -6.25 9.47
C GLU A 34 2.11 -6.33 11.00
N GLY A 35 1.14 -5.63 11.60
CA GLY A 35 0.98 -5.55 13.05
C GLY A 35 0.17 -6.70 13.65
N PHE A 36 -1.02 -6.96 13.12
CA PHE A 36 -2.05 -7.76 13.79
C PHE A 36 -1.58 -9.16 14.22
N ILE A 37 -1.18 -10.01 13.26
CA ILE A 37 -0.74 -11.38 13.57
C ILE A 37 0.61 -11.37 14.31
N PRO A 38 1.64 -10.65 13.85
CA PRO A 38 2.94 -10.65 14.53
C PRO A 38 2.88 -10.18 15.98
N ARG A 39 2.14 -9.12 16.30
CA ARG A 39 2.02 -8.59 17.68
C ARG A 39 1.22 -9.51 18.61
N LEU A 40 0.25 -10.26 18.08
CA LEU A 40 -0.50 -11.26 18.83
C LEU A 40 0.35 -12.49 19.20
N VAL A 41 1.21 -12.90 18.28
CA VAL A 41 1.98 -14.16 18.40
C VAL A 41 3.36 -13.92 19.01
N SER A 42 3.92 -12.71 18.87
CA SER A 42 5.24 -12.33 19.36
C SER A 42 5.18 -10.90 19.90
N PRO A 43 4.84 -10.73 21.18
CA PRO A 43 4.76 -9.40 21.79
C PRO A 43 6.10 -8.65 21.74
N GLU A 44 7.21 -9.36 21.87
CA GLU A 44 8.56 -8.80 21.80
C GLU A 44 9.05 -8.62 20.36
N LYS A 45 9.69 -7.48 20.08
CA LYS A 45 10.23 -7.14 18.75
C LYS A 45 11.55 -7.90 18.55
N SER A 46 11.55 -8.93 17.71
CA SER A 46 12.78 -9.65 17.34
C SER A 46 13.33 -9.15 15.99
N PRO A 47 14.61 -8.74 15.89
CA PRO A 47 15.24 -8.30 14.64
C PRO A 47 15.21 -9.36 13.53
N ASP A 48 15.40 -10.63 13.92
CA ASP A 48 15.49 -11.77 13.00
C ASP A 48 14.15 -12.48 12.79
N GLY A 49 13.14 -12.16 13.60
CA GLY A 49 11.76 -12.64 13.53
C GLY A 49 11.55 -14.02 14.14
N ASN A 50 10.36 -14.24 14.71
CA ASN A 50 10.01 -15.47 15.43
C ASN A 50 9.90 -16.71 14.50
N PRO A 51 10.58 -17.85 14.80
CA PRO A 51 10.48 -19.09 14.02
C PRO A 51 9.05 -19.59 13.78
N PHE A 52 8.17 -19.47 14.76
CA PHE A 52 6.76 -19.85 14.64
C PHE A 52 6.01 -18.93 13.66
N LEU A 53 6.25 -17.60 13.73
CA LEU A 53 5.71 -16.68 12.73
C LEU A 53 6.18 -17.03 11.31
N ARG A 54 7.43 -17.49 11.14
CA ARG A 54 7.94 -17.92 9.83
C ARG A 54 7.14 -19.10 9.27
N GLN A 55 6.75 -20.06 10.11
CA GLN A 55 5.94 -21.21 9.69
C GLN A 55 4.52 -20.79 9.31
N LEU A 56 3.93 -19.83 10.04
CA LEU A 56 2.59 -19.30 9.75
C LEU A 56 2.51 -18.58 8.38
N TRP A 57 3.63 -18.10 7.85
CA TRP A 57 3.66 -17.49 6.51
C TRP A 57 3.68 -18.49 5.36
N LEU A 58 4.12 -19.74 5.57
CA LEU A 58 4.24 -20.73 4.50
C LEU A 58 2.90 -21.03 3.80
N PRO A 59 1.77 -21.24 4.53
CA PRO A 59 0.47 -21.41 3.89
C PRO A 59 0.04 -20.18 3.08
N ILE A 60 0.36 -18.97 3.54
CA ILE A 60 0.02 -17.72 2.83
C ILE A 60 0.82 -17.61 1.53
N TYR A 61 2.10 -17.98 1.54
CA TYR A 61 2.93 -18.01 0.34
C TYR A 61 2.48 -19.09 -0.64
N ALA A 62 2.13 -20.28 -0.16
CA ALA A 62 1.55 -21.33 -0.99
C ALA A 62 0.24 -20.88 -1.65
N CYS A 63 -0.64 -20.20 -0.90
CA CYS A 63 -1.88 -19.63 -1.42
C CYS A 63 -1.60 -18.55 -2.49
N ALA A 64 -0.65 -17.64 -2.24
CA ALA A 64 -0.27 -16.62 -3.21
C ALA A 64 0.18 -17.22 -4.54
N LEU A 65 1.08 -18.22 -4.49
CA LEU A 65 1.61 -18.90 -5.67
C LEU A 65 0.51 -19.71 -6.39
N MET A 66 -0.33 -20.43 -5.65
CA MET A 66 -1.44 -21.21 -6.21
C MET A 66 -2.42 -20.28 -6.94
N LEU A 67 -2.88 -19.21 -6.31
CA LEU A 67 -3.82 -18.25 -6.90
C LEU A 67 -3.20 -17.53 -8.12
N GLY A 68 -1.91 -17.19 -8.05
CA GLY A 68 -1.17 -16.66 -9.19
C GLY A 68 -1.10 -17.64 -10.37
N ALA A 69 -0.79 -18.91 -10.10
CA ALA A 69 -0.69 -19.96 -11.11
C ALA A 69 -2.05 -20.25 -11.77
N LEU A 70 -3.13 -20.31 -10.99
CA LEU A 70 -4.49 -20.49 -11.50
C LEU A 70 -4.94 -19.33 -12.41
N ASN A 71 -4.34 -18.15 -12.27
CA ASN A 71 -4.64 -16.96 -13.08
C ASN A 71 -3.48 -16.53 -14.01
N TRP A 72 -2.60 -17.48 -14.40
CA TRP A 72 -1.33 -17.20 -15.07
C TRP A 72 -1.44 -16.32 -16.33
N GLN A 73 -2.50 -16.49 -17.14
CA GLN A 73 -2.68 -15.69 -18.36
C GLN A 73 -2.82 -14.19 -18.06
N ASN A 74 -3.58 -13.85 -17.04
CA ASN A 74 -3.72 -12.47 -16.60
C ASN A 74 -2.47 -12.00 -15.85
N MET A 75 -1.77 -12.90 -15.15
CA MET A 75 -0.45 -12.60 -14.57
C MET A 75 0.55 -12.19 -15.63
N LEU A 76 0.63 -12.89 -16.75
CA LEU A 76 1.52 -12.53 -17.85
C LEU A 76 1.18 -11.17 -18.45
N ARG A 77 -0.11 -10.83 -18.59
CA ARG A 77 -0.54 -9.50 -19.09
C ARG A 77 -0.04 -8.37 -18.19
N ILE A 78 -0.11 -8.55 -16.87
CA ILE A 78 0.44 -7.58 -15.91
C ILE A 78 1.97 -7.58 -15.96
N ALA A 79 2.59 -8.76 -15.98
CA ALA A 79 4.05 -8.93 -15.98
C ALA A 79 4.73 -8.18 -17.13
N VAL A 80 4.23 -8.36 -18.36
CA VAL A 80 4.75 -7.69 -19.56
C VAL A 80 4.59 -6.17 -19.47
N ARG A 81 3.60 -5.68 -18.71
CA ARG A 81 3.36 -4.25 -18.49
C ARG A 81 4.03 -3.70 -17.24
N SER A 82 4.71 -4.51 -16.45
CA SER A 82 5.35 -4.10 -15.20
C SER A 82 6.82 -4.55 -15.11
N PRO A 83 7.65 -4.34 -16.17
CA PRO A 83 9.02 -4.85 -16.19
C PRO A 83 9.86 -4.31 -15.04
N PHE A 84 9.77 -3.02 -14.72
CA PHE A 84 10.55 -2.41 -13.64
C PHE A 84 10.19 -2.97 -12.26
N LEU A 85 8.92 -3.31 -11.99
CA LEU A 85 8.54 -3.94 -10.73
C LEU A 85 9.11 -5.35 -10.60
N LEU A 86 9.09 -6.11 -11.70
CA LEU A 86 9.65 -7.46 -11.75
C LEU A 86 11.17 -7.45 -11.66
N LEU A 87 11.84 -6.54 -12.35
CA LEU A 87 13.29 -6.35 -12.24
C LEU A 87 13.69 -5.91 -10.84
N LEU A 88 12.92 -5.01 -10.21
CA LEU A 88 13.14 -4.59 -8.83
C LEU A 88 13.01 -5.78 -7.86
N THR A 89 11.95 -6.59 -8.02
CA THR A 89 11.75 -7.80 -7.20
C THR A 89 12.82 -8.86 -7.48
N ALA A 90 13.26 -9.03 -8.73
CA ALA A 90 14.33 -9.96 -9.08
C ALA A 90 15.67 -9.49 -8.50
N MET A 91 15.94 -8.18 -8.49
CA MET A 91 17.14 -7.59 -7.91
C MET A 91 17.27 -7.91 -6.43
N THR A 92 16.16 -7.97 -5.67
CA THR A 92 16.23 -8.38 -4.25
C THR A 92 16.70 -9.83 -4.12
N VAL A 93 16.22 -10.73 -4.98
CA VAL A 93 16.65 -12.14 -4.98
C VAL A 93 18.13 -12.25 -5.36
N VAL A 94 18.52 -11.60 -6.45
CA VAL A 94 19.90 -11.62 -6.97
C VAL A 94 20.88 -11.01 -5.97
N SER A 95 20.43 -10.05 -5.15
CA SER A 95 21.26 -9.46 -4.10
C SER A 95 21.72 -10.42 -3.00
N SER A 96 21.15 -11.62 -2.93
CA SER A 96 21.67 -12.69 -2.06
C SER A 96 23.11 -13.08 -2.40
N LEU A 97 23.56 -12.87 -3.64
CA LEU A 97 24.90 -13.24 -4.10
C LEU A 97 26.03 -12.38 -3.50
N TRP A 98 25.76 -11.14 -3.11
CA TRP A 98 26.73 -10.23 -2.48
C TRP A 98 26.29 -9.74 -1.10
N SER A 99 25.22 -10.30 -0.55
CA SER A 99 24.67 -9.84 0.71
C SER A 99 25.63 -10.10 1.88
N ILE A 100 25.64 -9.18 2.85
CA ILE A 100 26.30 -9.40 4.15
C ILE A 100 25.65 -10.53 4.97
N ASP A 101 24.39 -10.86 4.67
CA ASP A 101 23.70 -12.05 5.18
C ASP A 101 22.86 -12.68 4.06
N PRO A 102 23.44 -13.61 3.28
CA PRO A 102 22.75 -14.28 2.17
C PRO A 102 21.50 -15.05 2.60
N ALA A 103 21.49 -15.63 3.81
CA ALA A 103 20.38 -16.44 4.30
C ALA A 103 19.15 -15.57 4.64
N ILE A 104 19.35 -14.44 5.33
CA ILE A 104 18.30 -13.46 5.59
C ILE A 104 17.80 -12.87 4.27
N THR A 105 18.71 -12.47 3.38
CA THR A 105 18.35 -11.86 2.09
C THR A 105 17.53 -12.79 1.22
N PHE A 106 17.95 -14.05 1.06
CA PHE A 106 17.21 -15.02 0.27
C PHE A 106 15.81 -15.27 0.84
N ARG A 107 15.71 -15.47 2.16
CA ARG A 107 14.44 -15.70 2.85
C ARG A 107 13.48 -14.52 2.71
N ARG A 108 13.95 -13.29 2.97
CA ARG A 108 13.13 -12.07 2.85
C ARG A 108 12.73 -11.82 1.39
N SER A 109 13.60 -12.12 0.43
CA SER A 109 13.30 -12.01 -0.99
C SER A 109 12.20 -12.99 -1.43
N ILE A 110 12.16 -14.23 -0.92
CA ILE A 110 11.05 -15.16 -1.18
C ILE A 110 9.72 -14.58 -0.67
N ALA A 111 9.71 -14.01 0.54
CA ALA A 111 8.53 -13.36 1.09
C ALA A 111 8.04 -12.21 0.21
N LEU A 112 8.97 -11.38 -0.28
CA LEU A 112 8.67 -10.29 -1.21
C LEU A 112 8.12 -10.82 -2.54
N VAL A 113 8.74 -11.85 -3.14
CA VAL A 113 8.28 -12.47 -4.38
C VAL A 113 6.85 -12.99 -4.23
N CYS A 114 6.56 -13.75 -3.17
CA CYS A 114 5.23 -14.31 -2.93
C CYS A 114 4.19 -13.20 -2.73
N MET A 115 4.53 -12.13 -2.02
CA MET A 115 3.67 -10.97 -1.86
C MET A 115 3.47 -10.21 -3.19
N THR A 116 4.49 -10.10 -4.04
CA THR A 116 4.38 -9.51 -5.38
C THR A 116 3.45 -10.33 -6.26
N VAL A 117 3.57 -11.67 -6.24
CA VAL A 117 2.64 -12.57 -6.93
C VAL A 117 1.22 -12.39 -6.42
N PHE A 118 1.01 -12.32 -5.09
CA PHE A 118 -0.30 -12.08 -4.50
C PHE A 118 -0.91 -10.73 -4.92
N GLY A 119 -0.13 -9.65 -4.86
CA GLY A 119 -0.59 -8.32 -5.26
C GLY A 119 -0.94 -8.24 -6.74
N MET A 120 -0.13 -8.86 -7.60
CA MET A 120 -0.46 -9.00 -9.02
C MET A 120 -1.73 -9.82 -9.22
N TYR A 121 -1.88 -10.94 -8.51
CA TYR A 121 -3.08 -11.77 -8.53
C TYR A 121 -4.34 -10.94 -8.19
N LEU A 122 -4.31 -10.18 -7.09
CA LEU A 122 -5.43 -9.31 -6.70
C LEU A 122 -5.77 -8.31 -7.81
N ALA A 123 -4.77 -7.70 -8.43
CA ALA A 123 -4.96 -6.76 -9.52
C ALA A 123 -5.55 -7.41 -10.79
N ALA A 124 -5.14 -8.64 -11.12
CA ALA A 124 -5.63 -9.35 -12.30
C ALA A 124 -7.03 -9.91 -12.11
N ARG A 125 -7.33 -10.42 -10.91
CA ARG A 125 -8.55 -11.17 -10.61
C ARG A 125 -9.73 -10.28 -10.30
N PHE A 126 -9.50 -9.16 -9.63
CA PHE A 126 -10.53 -8.27 -9.13
C PHE A 126 -10.51 -6.92 -9.85
N THR A 127 -11.70 -6.38 -10.11
CA THR A 127 -11.89 -5.02 -10.61
C THR A 127 -11.53 -3.98 -9.55
N TRP A 128 -11.37 -2.71 -9.96
CA TRP A 128 -11.11 -1.61 -9.02
C TRP A 128 -12.10 -1.57 -7.83
N PRO A 129 -13.44 -1.59 -8.02
CA PRO A 129 -14.35 -1.59 -6.88
C PRO A 129 -14.20 -2.82 -5.99
N GLU A 130 -13.96 -4.00 -6.56
CA GLU A 130 -13.83 -5.24 -5.80
C GLU A 130 -12.56 -5.24 -4.95
N VAL A 131 -11.40 -4.92 -5.52
CA VAL A 131 -10.13 -4.94 -4.77
C VAL A 131 -10.09 -3.85 -3.69
N LEU A 132 -10.66 -2.67 -3.97
CA LEU A 132 -10.75 -1.61 -2.97
C LEU A 132 -11.74 -1.96 -1.85
N ARG A 133 -12.83 -2.68 -2.14
CA ARG A 133 -13.72 -3.20 -1.09
C ARG A 133 -13.04 -4.28 -0.25
N LEU A 134 -12.26 -5.18 -0.85
CA LEU A 134 -11.50 -6.19 -0.11
C LEU A 134 -10.53 -5.52 0.88
N LEU A 135 -9.74 -4.56 0.39
CA LEU A 135 -8.89 -3.74 1.26
C LEU A 135 -9.71 -2.99 2.31
N GLY A 136 -10.86 -2.41 1.93
CA GLY A 136 -11.74 -1.68 2.84
C GLY A 136 -12.27 -2.55 3.98
N TRP A 137 -12.70 -3.77 3.70
CA TRP A 137 -13.13 -4.72 4.74
C TRP A 137 -11.98 -5.15 5.64
N THR A 138 -10.80 -5.41 5.09
CA THR A 138 -9.59 -5.68 5.88
C THR A 138 -9.27 -4.50 6.80
N TRP A 139 -9.23 -3.28 6.28
CA TRP A 139 -8.98 -2.09 7.09
C TRP A 139 -10.06 -1.88 8.15
N LEU A 140 -11.33 -2.18 7.86
CA LEU A 140 -12.41 -1.97 8.82
C LEU A 140 -12.28 -2.92 10.00
N PHE A 141 -11.94 -4.18 9.72
CA PHE A 141 -11.56 -5.15 10.73
C PHE A 141 -10.36 -4.66 11.57
N LEU A 142 -9.29 -4.18 10.92
CA LEU A 142 -8.11 -3.69 11.62
C LEU A 142 -8.42 -2.45 12.48
N CYS A 143 -9.25 -1.53 12.02
CA CYS A 143 -9.69 -0.38 12.80
C CYS A 143 -10.46 -0.82 14.05
N ALA A 144 -11.42 -1.74 13.90
CA ALA A 144 -12.17 -2.28 15.04
C ALA A 144 -11.25 -3.00 16.03
N ALA A 145 -10.32 -3.82 15.53
CA ALA A 145 -9.33 -4.49 16.34
C ALA A 145 -8.46 -3.50 17.13
N ASN A 146 -7.92 -2.46 16.48
CA ASN A 146 -7.09 -1.46 17.15
C ASN A 146 -7.89 -0.61 18.15
N LEU A 147 -9.18 -0.36 17.90
CA LEU A 147 -10.06 0.29 18.86
C LEU A 147 -10.22 -0.55 20.13
N ILE A 148 -10.48 -1.85 19.96
CA ILE A 148 -10.60 -2.82 21.06
C ILE A 148 -9.28 -2.91 21.82
N ALA A 149 -8.15 -3.00 21.12
CA ALA A 149 -6.83 -3.10 21.72
C ALA A 149 -6.53 -1.89 22.63
N GLY A 150 -6.71 -0.65 22.14
CA GLY A 150 -6.42 0.52 22.96
C GLY A 150 -7.48 0.78 24.05
N GLY A 151 -8.75 0.46 23.80
CA GLY A 151 -9.84 0.75 24.73
C GLY A 151 -10.03 -0.29 25.83
N LEU A 152 -9.99 -1.59 25.49
CA LEU A 152 -10.23 -2.68 26.45
C LEU A 152 -8.93 -3.27 27.00
N PHE A 153 -7.81 -3.13 26.30
CA PHE A 153 -6.52 -3.67 26.69
C PHE A 153 -5.43 -2.59 26.71
N PRO A 154 -5.57 -1.52 27.51
CA PRO A 154 -4.65 -0.38 27.49
C PRO A 154 -3.20 -0.74 27.81
N GLY A 155 -2.94 -1.81 28.59
CA GLY A 155 -1.58 -2.31 28.82
C GLY A 155 -0.89 -2.86 27.55
N PHE A 156 -1.66 -3.21 26.52
CA PHE A 156 -1.18 -3.71 25.24
C PHE A 156 -1.27 -2.65 24.13
N GLY A 157 -2.40 -1.94 24.04
CA GLY A 157 -2.72 -1.04 22.93
C GLY A 157 -2.26 0.41 23.11
N VAL A 158 -1.71 0.78 24.27
CA VAL A 158 -1.22 2.13 24.59
C VAL A 158 0.26 2.05 24.99
N ASP A 159 1.05 3.00 24.53
CA ASP A 159 2.47 3.12 24.89
C ASP A 159 2.61 3.68 26.32
N HIS A 160 3.46 3.04 27.11
CA HIS A 160 3.75 3.37 28.51
C HIS A 160 5.21 3.72 28.75
N GLU A 161 6.07 3.62 27.72
CA GLU A 161 7.52 3.76 27.88
C GLU A 161 8.02 5.02 27.17
N ILE A 162 7.82 5.11 25.86
CA ILE A 162 8.46 6.15 25.03
C ILE A 162 7.52 7.34 24.87
N HIS A 163 6.27 7.09 24.50
CA HIS A 163 5.25 8.11 24.28
C HIS A 163 4.01 7.83 25.13
N VAL A 164 4.17 8.01 26.45
CA VAL A 164 3.14 7.73 27.44
C VAL A 164 1.76 8.25 27.01
N GLY A 165 0.79 7.33 26.91
CA GLY A 165 -0.60 7.62 26.56
C GLY A 165 -0.92 7.62 25.06
N ALA A 166 0.08 7.54 24.18
CA ALA A 166 -0.15 7.42 22.74
C ALA A 166 -0.62 5.99 22.38
N TRP A 167 -1.64 5.89 21.53
CA TRP A 167 -2.10 4.58 21.08
C TRP A 167 -1.13 3.96 20.06
N ILE A 168 -0.85 2.68 20.25
CA ILE A 168 0.00 1.85 19.37
C ILE A 168 -0.76 0.65 18.80
N GLY A 169 -1.82 0.21 19.49
CA GLY A 169 -2.69 -0.88 19.06
C GLY A 169 -1.91 -2.16 18.79
N PHE A 170 -2.13 -2.76 17.62
CA PHE A 170 -1.41 -3.95 17.15
C PHE A 170 -0.06 -3.65 16.50
N TYR A 171 0.47 -2.44 16.63
CA TYR A 171 1.77 -2.06 16.08
C TYR A 171 2.74 -1.75 17.23
N TRP A 172 4.04 -1.71 16.91
CA TRP A 172 5.09 -1.44 17.89
C TRP A 172 5.28 0.04 18.20
N GLU A 173 4.82 0.94 17.33
CA GLU A 173 5.10 2.37 17.41
C GLU A 173 3.86 3.18 17.04
N LYS A 174 3.67 4.31 17.73
CA LYS A 174 2.53 5.21 17.50
C LYS A 174 2.46 5.72 16.06
N ASN A 175 3.63 5.92 15.42
CA ASN A 175 3.72 6.41 14.04
C ASN A 175 3.27 5.35 13.05
N ALA A 176 3.52 4.07 13.35
CA ALA A 176 2.99 2.97 12.55
C ALA A 176 1.45 2.96 12.61
N LEU A 177 0.86 2.92 13.82
CA LEU A 177 -0.61 2.96 13.97
C LEU A 177 -1.20 4.17 13.24
N GLY A 178 -0.70 5.37 13.53
CA GLY A 178 -1.17 6.59 12.89
C GLY A 178 -1.06 6.53 11.37
N GLY A 179 0.09 6.12 10.84
CA GLY A 179 0.30 6.02 9.40
C GLY A 179 -0.66 5.03 8.74
N TYR A 180 -0.91 3.89 9.37
CA TYR A 180 -1.85 2.88 8.89
C TYR A 180 -3.29 3.41 8.86
N MET A 181 -3.73 4.03 9.94
CA MET A 181 -5.08 4.60 10.04
C MET A 181 -5.28 5.80 9.11
N SER A 182 -4.23 6.58 8.84
CA SER A 182 -4.25 7.66 7.84
C SER A 182 -4.54 7.16 6.43
N ARG A 183 -3.95 6.03 6.03
CA ARG A 183 -4.22 5.37 4.73
C ARG A 183 -5.60 4.74 4.68
N ALA A 184 -6.03 4.12 5.78
CA ALA A 184 -7.38 3.57 5.92
C ALA A 184 -8.44 4.68 5.79
N ALA A 185 -8.25 5.83 6.45
CA ALA A 185 -9.13 6.98 6.36
C ALA A 185 -9.29 7.48 4.91
N PHE A 186 -8.18 7.59 4.17
CA PHE A 186 -8.21 7.95 2.74
C PHE A 186 -9.02 6.94 1.92
N LEU A 187 -8.76 5.64 2.09
CA LEU A 187 -9.49 4.58 1.38
C LEU A 187 -11.00 4.61 1.71
N PHE A 188 -11.36 4.75 2.97
CA PHE A 188 -12.75 4.81 3.41
C PHE A 188 -13.48 6.03 2.88
N LEU A 189 -12.84 7.20 2.88
CA LEU A 189 -13.42 8.40 2.31
C LEU A 189 -13.66 8.22 0.80
N PHE A 190 -12.70 7.65 0.07
CA PHE A 190 -12.88 7.31 -1.33
C PHE A 190 -14.05 6.33 -1.54
N LEU A 191 -14.09 5.23 -0.77
CA LEU A 191 -15.14 4.22 -0.86
C LEU A 191 -16.52 4.76 -0.47
N ALA A 192 -16.62 5.67 0.49
CA ALA A 192 -17.89 6.32 0.87
C ALA A 192 -18.49 7.14 -0.28
N ILE A 193 -17.66 7.60 -1.23
CA ILE A 193 -18.06 8.35 -2.41
C ILE A 193 -18.36 7.40 -3.58
N ALA A 194 -17.45 6.45 -3.84
CA ALA A 194 -17.50 5.58 -5.00
C ALA A 194 -18.42 4.35 -4.83
N ASP A 195 -18.57 3.83 -3.61
CA ASP A 195 -19.36 2.62 -3.30
C ASP A 195 -20.60 2.96 -2.44
N LYS A 196 -21.64 3.46 -3.11
CA LYS A 196 -22.91 3.86 -2.47
C LYS A 196 -23.58 2.73 -1.67
N ARG A 197 -23.36 1.46 -2.05
CA ARG A 197 -23.99 0.29 -1.44
C ARG A 197 -23.60 0.09 0.02
N HIS A 198 -22.31 0.24 0.35
CA HIS A 198 -21.79 0.04 1.72
C HIS A 198 -21.35 1.37 2.36
N ARG A 199 -21.85 2.49 1.84
CA ARG A 199 -21.45 3.86 2.23
C ARG A 199 -21.45 4.09 3.75
N LYS A 200 -22.45 3.55 4.47
CA LYS A 200 -22.51 3.69 5.94
C LYS A 200 -21.32 3.03 6.65
N ALA A 201 -20.93 1.83 6.22
CA ALA A 201 -19.77 1.13 6.75
C ALA A 201 -18.47 1.91 6.45
N TRP A 202 -18.36 2.47 5.26
CA TRP A 202 -17.20 3.29 4.86
C TRP A 202 -17.13 4.61 5.64
N ILE A 203 -18.25 5.28 5.89
CA ILE A 203 -18.28 6.48 6.75
C ILE A 203 -17.87 6.12 8.17
N ALA A 204 -18.39 5.02 8.73
CA ALA A 204 -18.00 4.55 10.06
C ALA A 204 -16.50 4.23 10.14
N GLY A 205 -15.96 3.53 9.13
CA GLY A 205 -14.53 3.26 9.01
C GLY A 205 -13.68 4.52 8.92
N ALA A 206 -14.11 5.53 8.15
CA ALA A 206 -13.42 6.81 8.05
C ALA A 206 -13.38 7.53 9.41
N VAL A 207 -14.52 7.63 10.11
CA VAL A 207 -14.60 8.25 11.45
C VAL A 207 -13.69 7.51 12.43
N LEU A 208 -13.74 6.18 12.44
CA LEU A 208 -12.91 5.37 13.33
C LEU A 208 -11.42 5.53 13.02
N SER A 209 -11.05 5.58 11.75
CA SER A 209 -9.66 5.80 11.33
C SER A 209 -9.16 7.18 11.77
N VAL A 210 -9.96 8.23 11.59
CA VAL A 210 -9.62 9.58 12.06
C VAL A 210 -9.43 9.61 13.57
N LEU A 211 -10.33 8.98 14.33
CA LEU A 211 -10.20 8.86 15.79
C LEU A 211 -8.88 8.17 16.18
N LEU A 212 -8.55 7.04 15.56
CA LEU A 212 -7.32 6.31 15.86
C LEU A 212 -6.05 7.08 15.44
N VAL A 213 -6.08 7.87 14.36
CA VAL A 213 -4.99 8.80 14.01
C VAL A 213 -4.78 9.81 15.13
N LEU A 214 -5.86 10.42 15.65
CA LEU A 214 -5.77 11.39 16.74
C LEU A 214 -5.23 10.75 18.03
N LEU A 215 -5.73 9.57 18.39
CA LEU A 215 -5.29 8.82 19.58
C LEU A 215 -3.83 8.34 19.47
N SER A 216 -3.33 8.10 18.26
CA SER A 216 -1.91 7.78 18.04
C SER A 216 -0.97 8.98 18.30
N THR A 217 -1.50 10.22 18.32
CA THR A 217 -0.72 11.46 18.43
C THR A 217 0.35 11.65 17.34
N SER A 218 0.26 10.91 16.22
CA SER A 218 1.23 10.98 15.12
C SER A 218 0.94 12.17 14.21
N LYS A 219 1.78 13.22 14.32
CA LYS A 219 1.69 14.44 13.50
C LYS A 219 1.90 14.16 12.02
N THR A 220 2.88 13.33 11.66
CA THR A 220 3.16 12.94 10.26
C THR A 220 1.96 12.21 9.65
N ALA A 221 1.32 11.32 10.40
CA ALA A 221 0.12 10.62 9.95
C ALA A 221 -1.05 11.56 9.70
N LEU A 222 -1.25 12.53 10.60
CA LEU A 222 -2.29 13.55 10.49
C LEU A 222 -2.10 14.43 9.26
N LEU A 223 -0.86 14.92 9.02
CA LEU A 223 -0.53 15.69 7.82
C LEU A 223 -0.78 14.88 6.54
N ALA A 224 -0.27 13.64 6.50
CA ALA A 224 -0.46 12.75 5.35
C ALA A 224 -1.95 12.43 5.08
N MET A 225 -2.78 12.38 6.14
CA MET A 225 -4.22 12.18 6.02
C MET A 225 -4.88 13.38 5.32
N PHE A 226 -4.56 14.60 5.76
CA PHE A 226 -5.08 15.82 5.14
C PHE A 226 -4.63 15.97 3.68
N VAL A 227 -3.37 15.65 3.37
CA VAL A 227 -2.91 15.65 1.98
C VAL A 227 -3.66 14.60 1.14
N GLY A 228 -3.89 13.40 1.67
CA GLY A 228 -4.70 12.38 1.00
C GLY A 228 -6.13 12.86 0.73
N PHE A 229 -6.77 13.51 1.69
CA PHE A 229 -8.10 14.10 1.52
C PHE A 229 -8.10 15.23 0.49
N ALA A 230 -7.09 16.12 0.52
CA ALA A 230 -6.97 17.20 -0.45
C ALA A 230 -6.79 16.65 -1.88
N ALA A 231 -5.96 15.62 -2.07
CA ALA A 231 -5.79 14.96 -3.36
C ALA A 231 -7.09 14.31 -3.85
N LEU A 232 -7.85 13.66 -2.96
CA LEU A 232 -9.16 13.10 -3.30
C LEU A 232 -10.16 14.20 -3.71
N MET A 233 -10.22 15.30 -2.96
CA MET A 233 -11.09 16.44 -3.25
C MET A 233 -10.73 17.09 -4.59
N ALA A 234 -9.44 17.27 -4.87
CA ALA A 234 -8.96 17.76 -6.17
C ALA A 234 -9.45 16.84 -7.30
N GLY A 235 -9.32 15.51 -7.16
CA GLY A 235 -9.81 14.55 -8.14
C GLY A 235 -11.33 14.56 -8.35
N ILE A 236 -12.11 14.84 -7.30
CA ILE A 236 -13.57 15.00 -7.41
C ILE A 236 -13.93 16.29 -8.16
N VAL A 237 -13.23 17.39 -7.86
CA VAL A 237 -13.41 18.67 -8.57
C VAL A 237 -13.01 18.53 -10.04
N MET A 238 -11.93 17.79 -10.34
CA MET A 238 -11.53 17.43 -11.72
C MET A 238 -12.66 16.81 -12.52
N LYS A 239 -13.48 15.95 -11.91
CA LYS A 239 -14.63 15.35 -12.59
C LYS A 239 -15.82 16.29 -12.79
N ARG A 240 -15.87 17.43 -12.09
CA ARG A 240 -16.96 18.42 -12.19
C ARG A 240 -16.69 19.54 -13.19
N GLY A 241 -15.45 19.69 -13.68
CA GLY A 241 -15.09 20.64 -14.73
C GLY A 241 -13.59 21.01 -14.71
N ALA A 242 -12.96 21.06 -15.90
CA ALA A 242 -11.50 21.16 -16.03
C ALA A 242 -10.88 22.49 -15.54
N GLY A 243 -11.61 23.61 -15.65
CA GLY A 243 -11.08 24.95 -15.31
C GLY A 243 -10.86 25.19 -13.82
N MET A 244 -11.83 24.79 -12.98
CA MET A 244 -11.68 24.87 -11.52
C MET A 244 -10.66 23.85 -10.99
N ALA A 245 -10.45 22.77 -11.73
CA ALA A 245 -9.67 21.62 -11.30
C ALA A 245 -8.15 21.84 -11.34
N ILE A 246 -7.66 22.56 -12.35
CA ILE A 246 -6.27 22.99 -12.42
C ILE A 246 -5.99 23.95 -11.26
N GLY A 247 -6.88 24.92 -11.01
CA GLY A 247 -6.77 25.85 -9.90
C GLY A 247 -6.76 25.16 -8.54
N THR A 248 -7.69 24.24 -8.27
CA THR A 248 -7.74 23.52 -6.98
C THR A 248 -6.60 22.52 -6.82
N PHE A 249 -6.18 21.82 -7.88
CA PHE A 249 -4.99 20.94 -7.83
C PHE A 249 -3.73 21.75 -7.53
N TRP A 250 -3.51 22.89 -8.21
CA TRP A 250 -2.37 23.74 -7.94
C TRP A 250 -2.45 24.41 -6.57
N ILE A 251 -3.63 24.82 -6.09
CA ILE A 251 -3.78 25.35 -4.72
C ILE A 251 -3.49 24.27 -3.68
N ALA A 252 -3.97 23.03 -3.88
CA ALA A 252 -3.70 21.91 -2.97
C ALA A 252 -2.23 21.46 -3.04
N ALA A 253 -1.63 21.43 -4.24
CA ALA A 253 -0.23 21.11 -4.46
C ALA A 253 0.66 22.19 -3.89
N VAL A 254 0.38 23.48 -4.14
CA VAL A 254 1.09 24.61 -3.55
C VAL A 254 0.90 24.64 -2.05
N GLY A 255 -0.29 24.34 -1.52
CA GLY A 255 -0.52 24.22 -0.07
C GLY A 255 0.29 23.10 0.56
N ALA A 256 0.31 21.91 -0.06
CA ALA A 256 1.09 20.77 0.40
C ALA A 256 2.61 21.03 0.26
N ILE A 257 3.05 21.60 -0.85
CA ILE A 257 4.44 21.99 -1.10
C ILE A 257 4.86 23.10 -0.13
N SER A 258 4.00 24.08 0.14
CA SER A 258 4.26 25.14 1.12
C SER A 258 4.29 24.61 2.54
N ALA A 259 3.45 23.63 2.90
CA ALA A 259 3.50 22.97 4.20
C ALA A 259 4.78 22.13 4.35
N VAL A 260 5.18 21.42 3.30
CA VAL A 260 6.45 20.66 3.25
C VAL A 260 7.64 21.62 3.30
N LEU A 261 7.65 22.69 2.51
CA LEU A 261 8.68 23.73 2.51
C LEU A 261 8.75 24.46 3.85
N ALA A 262 7.62 24.73 4.50
CA ALA A 262 7.62 25.34 5.84
C ALA A 262 8.28 24.41 6.87
N VAL A 263 8.02 23.10 6.78
CA VAL A 263 8.69 22.10 7.62
C VAL A 263 10.17 21.98 7.29
N LEU A 264 10.57 22.08 6.01
CA LEU A 264 11.97 21.92 5.57
C LEU A 264 12.82 23.17 5.79
N LEU A 265 12.28 24.36 5.55
CA LEU A 265 13.01 25.65 5.61
C LEU A 265 12.96 26.28 7.01
N ALA A 266 11.90 26.03 7.77
CA ALA A 266 11.72 26.59 9.10
C ALA A 266 11.24 25.53 10.12
N PRO A 267 11.95 24.39 10.26
CA PRO A 267 11.57 23.33 11.19
C PRO A 267 11.42 23.89 12.62
N ASN A 268 12.36 24.73 13.07
CA ASN A 268 12.35 25.36 14.40
C ASN A 268 11.06 26.15 14.70
N VAL A 269 10.50 26.83 13.71
CA VAL A 269 9.27 27.62 13.86
C VAL A 269 8.04 26.71 13.86
N VAL A 270 7.97 25.75 12.94
CA VAL A 270 6.83 24.84 12.83
C VAL A 270 6.78 23.88 14.02
N PHE A 271 7.90 23.31 14.42
CA PHE A 271 7.99 22.41 15.57
C PHE A 271 7.90 23.18 16.89
N GLY A 272 8.43 24.41 16.97
CA GLY A 272 8.29 25.32 18.11
C GLY A 272 6.83 25.73 18.38
N LEU A 273 6.06 26.08 17.35
CA LEU A 273 4.61 26.35 17.46
C LEU A 273 3.80 25.12 17.91
N LEU A 274 4.33 23.92 17.67
CA LEU A 274 3.72 22.65 18.05
C LEU A 274 4.35 22.03 19.31
N GLY A 275 5.15 22.81 20.05
CA GLY A 275 5.79 22.43 21.31
C GLY A 275 6.72 21.23 21.23
N LYS A 276 7.47 21.05 20.12
CA LYS A 276 8.40 19.92 19.93
C LYS A 276 9.75 20.36 19.38
N ASP A 277 10.73 19.48 19.61
CA ASP A 277 12.06 19.58 19.03
C ASP A 277 11.99 19.58 17.50
N PRO A 278 12.75 20.47 16.82
CA PRO A 278 12.74 20.59 15.37
C PRO A 278 13.55 19.56 14.59
N SER A 279 14.39 18.79 15.27
CA SER A 279 14.85 17.54 14.67
C SER A 279 13.60 16.68 14.40
N LEU A 280 13.49 16.07 13.21
CA LEU A 280 12.42 15.11 12.89
C LEU A 280 12.60 13.84 13.76
N THR A 281 12.46 13.95 15.08
CA THR A 281 12.64 12.91 16.10
C THR A 281 13.99 12.17 16.00
N GLY A 282 15.11 12.86 15.79
CA GLY A 282 16.44 12.21 15.63
C GLY A 282 16.67 11.48 14.30
N ARG A 283 15.73 11.54 13.34
CA ARG A 283 15.87 10.86 12.03
C ARG A 283 16.95 11.46 11.14
N THR A 284 17.22 12.76 11.26
CA THR A 284 18.27 13.45 10.50
C THR A 284 19.64 12.86 10.80
N ASP A 285 19.89 12.52 12.06
CA ASP A 285 21.18 11.99 12.52
C ASP A 285 21.38 10.56 12.02
N ILE A 286 20.30 9.75 12.03
CA ILE A 286 20.28 8.44 11.37
C ILE A 286 20.60 8.57 9.89
N TRP A 287 19.95 9.50 9.19
CA TRP A 287 20.14 9.64 7.75
C TRP A 287 21.57 10.04 7.40
N GLU A 288 22.18 10.94 8.17
CA GLU A 288 23.59 11.29 7.99
C GLU A 288 24.52 10.08 8.21
N ALA A 289 24.30 9.32 9.30
CA ALA A 289 25.06 8.11 9.58
C ALA A 289 24.88 7.04 8.49
N LEU A 290 23.66 6.88 7.97
CA LEU A 290 23.34 5.94 6.89
C LEU A 290 23.98 6.35 5.57
N MET A 291 24.09 7.64 5.25
CA MET A 291 24.77 8.10 4.04
C MET A 291 26.24 7.69 4.00
N ARG A 292 26.91 7.60 5.16
CA ARG A 292 28.27 7.05 5.27
C ARG A 292 28.33 5.54 4.98
N SER A 293 27.25 4.80 5.26
CA SER A 293 27.14 3.37 4.88
C SER A 293 26.83 3.23 3.38
N VAL A 294 25.91 4.05 2.86
CA VAL A 294 25.58 4.07 1.42
C VAL A 294 26.82 4.37 0.58
N SER A 295 27.70 5.27 1.01
CA SER A 295 28.92 5.58 0.25
C SER A 295 29.94 4.42 0.17
N GLN A 296 29.86 3.43 1.07
CA GLN A 296 30.73 2.24 1.03
C GLN A 296 30.25 1.21 0.00
N HIS A 297 28.93 1.07 -0.18
CA HIS A 297 28.33 0.14 -1.15
C HIS A 297 27.28 0.82 -2.06
N PRO A 298 27.66 1.84 -2.84
CA PRO A 298 26.71 2.75 -3.47
C PRO A 298 25.83 2.08 -4.54
N PHE A 299 26.40 1.19 -5.35
CA PHE A 299 25.69 0.66 -6.53
C PHE A 299 24.77 -0.51 -6.21
N LEU A 300 25.21 -1.44 -5.37
CA LEU A 300 24.53 -2.72 -5.12
C LEU A 300 24.01 -2.88 -3.69
N GLY A 301 24.35 -1.97 -2.78
CA GLY A 301 23.97 -2.05 -1.37
C GLY A 301 24.58 -3.27 -0.65
N TYR A 302 24.00 -3.59 0.51
CA TYR A 302 24.44 -4.65 1.43
C TYR A 302 23.65 -5.96 1.28
N GLY A 303 22.70 -6.01 0.35
CA GLY A 303 21.76 -7.12 0.17
C GLY A 303 20.41 -6.87 0.85
N TYR A 304 19.35 -7.32 0.17
CA TYR A 304 17.98 -6.98 0.55
C TYR A 304 17.58 -7.47 1.94
N GLY A 305 17.28 -6.51 2.82
CA GLY A 305 16.81 -6.80 4.17
C GLY A 305 17.89 -7.34 5.11
N ALA A 306 19.17 -7.33 4.74
CA ALA A 306 20.25 -7.77 5.62
C ALA A 306 20.80 -6.65 6.52
N PHE A 307 20.71 -5.38 6.08
CA PHE A 307 21.37 -4.26 6.74
C PHE A 307 21.07 -4.14 8.24
N TRP A 308 19.80 -4.23 8.65
CA TRP A 308 19.37 -4.06 10.04
C TRP A 308 19.41 -5.34 10.90
N GLY A 309 20.06 -6.41 10.42
CA GLY A 309 20.17 -7.67 11.15
C GLY A 309 20.86 -7.52 12.52
N GLU A 310 20.59 -8.44 13.44
CA GLU A 310 21.12 -8.39 14.81
C GLU A 310 22.65 -8.34 14.84
N HIS A 311 23.32 -9.14 14.01
CA HIS A 311 24.78 -9.23 13.92
C HIS A 311 25.38 -8.36 12.80
N SER A 312 24.63 -7.38 12.30
CA SER A 312 25.09 -6.51 11.24
C SER A 312 26.09 -5.46 11.76
N ALA A 313 27.36 -5.61 11.39
CA ALA A 313 28.40 -4.64 11.68
C ALA A 313 28.06 -3.20 11.21
N PRO A 314 27.59 -2.95 9.97
CA PRO A 314 27.27 -1.58 9.55
C PRO A 314 26.09 -0.98 10.33
N ALA A 315 25.06 -1.77 10.67
CA ALA A 315 23.98 -1.27 11.53
C ALA A 315 24.44 -0.99 12.96
N HIS A 316 25.35 -1.81 13.51
CA HIS A 316 25.94 -1.56 14.83
C HIS A 316 26.63 -0.19 14.90
N TRP A 317 27.43 0.16 13.89
CA TRP A 317 28.09 1.46 13.83
C TRP A 317 27.11 2.62 13.73
N VAL A 318 26.00 2.45 12.99
CA VAL A 318 24.94 3.47 12.92
C VAL A 318 24.28 3.65 14.28
N ARG A 319 23.87 2.56 14.94
CA ARG A 319 23.23 2.59 16.27
C ARG A 319 24.13 3.24 17.32
N LEU A 320 25.43 2.95 17.28
CA LEU A 320 26.42 3.58 18.16
C LEU A 320 26.55 5.08 17.89
N ALA A 321 26.57 5.49 16.62
CA ALA A 321 26.72 6.89 16.22
C ALA A 321 25.52 7.76 16.62
N VAL A 322 24.31 7.20 16.65
CA VAL A 322 23.08 7.94 17.00
C VAL A 322 22.57 7.66 18.42
N HIS A 323 23.28 6.84 19.20
CA HIS A 323 22.88 6.40 20.55
C HIS A 323 21.43 5.88 20.63
N TRP A 324 20.99 5.19 19.57
CA TRP A 324 19.64 4.64 19.45
C TRP A 324 19.69 3.29 18.75
N GLU A 325 19.01 2.30 19.33
CA GLU A 325 18.73 0.99 18.74
C GLU A 325 17.71 1.12 17.58
N ALA A 326 18.08 1.87 16.55
CA ALA A 326 17.27 2.11 15.38
C ALA A 326 17.00 0.77 14.65
N PRO A 327 15.72 0.39 14.46
CA PRO A 327 15.36 -0.85 13.80
C PRO A 327 15.33 -0.72 12.27
N THR A 328 15.23 0.52 11.77
CA THR A 328 15.04 0.86 10.36
C THR A 328 15.60 2.26 10.07
N ALA A 329 15.68 2.63 8.79
CA ALA A 329 16.02 3.98 8.36
C ALA A 329 14.91 5.01 8.56
N HIS A 330 13.67 4.57 8.85
CA HIS A 330 12.46 5.39 8.82
C HIS A 330 12.35 6.24 7.54
N ASN A 331 12.80 5.66 6.42
CA ASN A 331 12.80 6.27 5.10
C ASN A 331 12.97 5.18 4.05
N GLY A 332 11.90 4.89 3.29
CA GLY A 332 11.90 3.83 2.30
C GLY A 332 12.93 3.99 1.18
N TRP A 333 13.42 5.20 0.92
CA TRP A 333 14.41 5.46 -0.13
C TRP A 333 15.81 5.08 0.35
N LEU A 334 16.13 5.42 1.59
CA LEU A 334 17.36 4.97 2.24
C LEU A 334 17.34 3.44 2.43
N GLU A 335 16.20 2.84 2.76
CA GLU A 335 16.10 1.37 2.81
C GLU A 335 16.45 0.71 1.47
N VAL A 336 15.97 1.27 0.36
CA VAL A 336 16.29 0.75 -0.98
C VAL A 336 17.78 0.91 -1.29
N LEU A 337 18.38 2.06 -0.95
CA LEU A 337 19.82 2.30 -1.14
C LEU A 337 20.68 1.32 -0.33
N LEU A 338 20.34 1.10 0.94
CA LEU A 338 21.04 0.15 1.80
C LEU A 338 20.86 -1.29 1.32
N ALA A 339 19.67 -1.64 0.82
CA ALA A 339 19.36 -2.99 0.34
C ALA A 339 20.05 -3.32 -0.99
N ILE A 340 19.82 -2.51 -2.02
CA ILE A 340 20.14 -2.83 -3.41
C ILE A 340 20.76 -1.64 -4.18
N GLY A 341 21.22 -0.62 -3.45
CA GLY A 341 21.99 0.52 -3.97
C GLY A 341 21.25 1.40 -4.97
N PHE A 342 22.00 2.27 -5.64
CA PHE A 342 21.49 3.17 -6.68
C PHE A 342 20.88 2.43 -7.86
N VAL A 343 21.32 1.20 -8.16
CA VAL A 343 20.70 0.38 -9.21
C VAL A 343 19.26 0.04 -8.85
N GLY A 344 19.05 -0.46 -7.62
CA GLY A 344 17.71 -0.76 -7.12
C GLY A 344 16.84 0.49 -6.96
N LEU A 345 17.42 1.60 -6.47
CA LEU A 345 16.71 2.87 -6.40
C LEU A 345 16.26 3.33 -7.79
N GLY A 346 17.13 3.27 -8.80
CA GLY A 346 16.79 3.61 -10.18
C GLY A 346 15.61 2.78 -10.72
N LEU A 347 15.61 1.46 -10.47
CA LEU A 347 14.50 0.58 -10.84
C LEU A 347 13.19 0.97 -10.14
N PHE A 348 13.26 1.30 -8.85
CA PHE A 348 12.10 1.79 -8.10
C PHE A 348 11.58 3.12 -8.66
N LEU A 349 12.46 4.09 -8.96
CA LEU A 349 12.06 5.37 -9.53
C LEU A 349 11.41 5.23 -10.91
N LEU A 350 11.97 4.38 -11.77
CA LEU A 350 11.38 4.09 -13.08
C LEU A 350 10.00 3.43 -12.91
N ASN A 351 9.87 2.47 -11.98
CA ASN A 351 8.57 1.87 -11.69
C ASN A 351 7.56 2.91 -11.16
N PHE A 352 7.96 3.70 -10.17
CA PHE A 352 7.13 4.73 -9.57
C PHE A 352 6.68 5.78 -10.60
N PHE A 353 7.59 6.24 -11.45
CA PHE A 353 7.29 7.17 -12.53
C PHE A 353 6.25 6.59 -13.50
N VAL A 354 6.44 5.35 -13.98
CA VAL A 354 5.46 4.69 -14.87
C VAL A 354 4.09 4.57 -14.20
N VAL A 355 4.06 4.23 -12.91
CA VAL A 355 2.81 4.09 -12.13
C VAL A 355 2.11 5.44 -11.97
N VAL A 356 2.84 6.53 -11.71
CA VAL A 356 2.31 7.90 -11.65
C VAL A 356 1.76 8.34 -13.01
N VAL A 357 2.51 8.15 -14.10
CA VAL A 357 2.02 8.50 -15.45
C VAL A 357 0.73 7.74 -15.77
N ARG A 358 0.69 6.44 -15.49
CA ARG A 358 -0.52 5.63 -15.71
C ARG A 358 -1.69 6.05 -14.82
N SER A 359 -1.45 6.45 -13.58
CA SER A 359 -2.50 6.89 -12.67
C SER A 359 -3.14 8.19 -13.14
N VAL A 360 -2.32 9.16 -13.56
CA VAL A 360 -2.77 10.43 -14.12
C VAL A 360 -3.59 10.19 -15.39
N ILE A 361 -3.09 9.39 -16.33
CA ILE A 361 -3.84 9.01 -17.54
C ILE A 361 -5.15 8.32 -17.16
N SER A 362 -5.12 7.34 -16.25
CA SER A 362 -6.33 6.59 -15.86
C SER A 362 -7.35 7.46 -15.12
N SER A 363 -6.92 8.52 -14.45
CA SER A 363 -7.80 9.42 -13.69
C SER A 363 -8.79 10.17 -14.59
N ALA A 364 -8.43 10.42 -15.85
CA ALA A 364 -9.32 11.02 -16.85
C ALA A 364 -10.49 10.10 -17.22
N TYR A 365 -10.34 8.78 -17.08
CA TYR A 365 -11.33 7.80 -17.55
C TYR A 365 -12.16 7.17 -16.43
N GLY A 366 -11.69 7.19 -15.18
CA GLY A 366 -12.33 6.38 -14.14
C GLY A 366 -11.98 6.77 -12.71
N TRP A 367 -12.85 6.37 -11.78
CA TRP A 367 -12.63 6.56 -10.34
C TRP A 367 -11.40 5.82 -9.81
N GLY A 368 -11.03 4.69 -10.42
CA GLY A 368 -9.81 3.95 -10.05
C GLY A 368 -8.53 4.75 -10.26
N GLY A 369 -8.44 5.55 -11.33
CA GLY A 369 -7.29 6.43 -11.54
C GLY A 369 -7.21 7.57 -10.53
N ILE A 370 -8.35 8.16 -10.15
CA ILE A 370 -8.41 9.20 -9.09
C ILE A 370 -7.93 8.63 -7.75
N PHE A 371 -8.40 7.44 -7.39
CA PHE A 371 -7.90 6.73 -6.21
C PHE A 371 -6.38 6.54 -6.29
N ALA A 372 -5.89 6.05 -7.43
CA ALA A 372 -4.47 5.77 -7.60
C ALA A 372 -3.60 7.04 -7.45
N VAL A 373 -4.04 8.19 -7.97
CA VAL A 373 -3.32 9.46 -7.78
C VAL A 373 -3.24 9.82 -6.29
N GLY A 374 -4.37 9.83 -5.58
CA GLY A 374 -4.38 10.15 -4.15
C GLY A 374 -3.57 9.15 -3.31
N PHE A 375 -3.67 7.86 -3.63
CA PHE A 375 -2.87 6.80 -3.00
C PHE A 375 -1.38 7.03 -3.22
N LEU A 376 -0.94 7.37 -4.44
CA LEU A 376 0.48 7.56 -4.76
C LEU A 376 1.06 8.81 -4.10
N VAL A 377 0.28 9.89 -3.98
CA VAL A 377 0.68 11.08 -3.21
C VAL A 377 0.90 10.71 -1.74
N GLN A 378 -0.05 9.98 -1.14
CA GLN A 378 0.08 9.54 0.24
C GLN A 378 1.24 8.55 0.43
N PHE A 379 1.41 7.62 -0.51
CA PHE A 379 2.52 6.66 -0.52
C PHE A 379 3.87 7.37 -0.62
N LEU A 380 4.01 8.38 -1.48
CA LEU A 380 5.22 9.19 -1.61
C LEU A 380 5.57 9.88 -0.28
N LEU A 381 4.61 10.58 0.32
CA LEU A 381 4.82 11.25 1.60
C LEU A 381 5.30 10.29 2.68
N PHE A 382 4.61 9.15 2.83
CA PHE A 382 5.03 8.16 3.82
C PHE A 382 6.35 7.47 3.46
N SER A 383 6.69 7.30 2.18
CA SER A 383 7.97 6.70 1.80
C SER A 383 9.16 7.55 2.22
N LEU A 384 8.99 8.87 2.32
CA LEU A 384 10.03 9.79 2.79
C LEU A 384 10.21 9.76 4.31
N THR A 385 9.21 9.26 5.05
CA THR A 385 9.20 9.30 6.51
C THR A 385 9.09 7.93 7.16
N GLU A 386 8.86 6.86 6.42
CA GLU A 386 8.67 5.51 6.94
C GLU A 386 9.25 4.49 5.96
N SER A 387 9.69 3.35 6.49
CA SER A 387 10.32 2.26 5.73
C SER A 387 9.29 1.36 5.02
N VAL A 388 8.53 1.94 4.10
CA VAL A 388 7.39 1.25 3.42
C VAL A 388 7.73 0.67 2.03
N VAL A 389 8.85 1.07 1.44
CA VAL A 389 9.25 0.65 0.08
C VAL A 389 9.96 -0.69 0.15
N LEU A 390 9.55 -1.65 -0.70
CA LEU A 390 10.05 -3.04 -0.68
C LEU A 390 9.91 -3.75 0.66
N GLN A 391 9.05 -3.29 1.57
CA GLN A 391 8.84 -3.96 2.83
C GLN A 391 8.07 -5.26 2.60
N GLN A 392 8.69 -6.42 2.86
CA GLN A 392 8.04 -7.72 2.73
C GLN A 392 6.95 -7.91 3.78
N ASN A 393 5.94 -8.72 3.47
CA ASN A 393 4.83 -9.03 4.36
C ASN A 393 4.03 -7.80 4.86
N ALA A 394 4.07 -6.68 4.14
CA ALA A 394 3.45 -5.43 4.53
C ALA A 394 2.37 -4.98 3.54
N ILE A 395 1.18 -4.67 4.07
CA ILE A 395 -0.02 -4.33 3.30
C ILE A 395 0.16 -3.02 2.54
N VAL A 396 1.06 -2.12 2.99
CA VAL A 396 1.36 -0.86 2.31
C VAL A 396 2.04 -1.13 0.96
N TRP A 397 3.11 -1.92 0.96
CA TRP A 397 3.80 -2.30 -0.28
C TRP A 397 2.92 -3.20 -1.14
N LEU A 398 2.16 -4.13 -0.54
CA LEU A 398 1.16 -4.91 -1.27
C LEU A 398 0.13 -4.02 -1.98
N SER A 399 -0.40 -3.00 -1.30
CA SER A 399 -1.37 -2.06 -1.89
C SER A 399 -0.75 -1.28 -3.06
N TYR A 400 0.53 -0.92 -2.97
CA TYR A 400 1.27 -0.33 -4.08
C TYR A 400 1.36 -1.27 -5.28
N ILE A 401 1.69 -2.53 -5.07
CA ILE A 401 1.74 -3.56 -6.12
C ILE A 401 0.37 -3.76 -6.76
N VAL A 402 -0.70 -3.80 -5.96
CA VAL A 402 -2.09 -3.91 -6.45
C VAL A 402 -2.44 -2.71 -7.33
N VAL A 403 -2.15 -1.49 -6.89
CA VAL A 403 -2.42 -0.26 -7.66
C VAL A 403 -1.62 -0.25 -8.96
N ALA A 404 -0.31 -0.58 -8.90
CA ALA A 404 0.54 -0.67 -10.08
C ALA A 404 0.04 -1.72 -11.07
N GLY A 405 -0.35 -2.90 -10.58
CA GLY A 405 -0.91 -3.99 -11.38
C GLY A 405 -2.26 -3.64 -12.01
N ARG A 406 -3.15 -2.96 -11.27
CA ARG A 406 -4.45 -2.51 -11.79
C ARG A 406 -4.28 -1.49 -12.91
N LEU A 407 -3.38 -0.54 -12.74
CA LEU A 407 -3.05 0.45 -13.77
C LEU A 407 -2.38 -0.20 -14.99
N ALA A 408 -1.58 -1.25 -14.79
CA ALA A 408 -1.02 -2.06 -15.88
C ALA A 408 -2.12 -2.79 -16.66
N MET A 409 -3.11 -3.38 -15.97
CA MET A 409 -4.29 -3.99 -16.61
C MET A 409 -5.12 -2.96 -17.39
N ASP A 410 -5.39 -1.79 -16.80
CA ASP A 410 -6.12 -0.73 -17.47
C ASP A 410 -5.38 -0.28 -18.75
N ALA A 411 -4.05 -0.15 -18.69
CA ALA A 411 -3.22 0.17 -19.85
C ALA A 411 -3.23 -0.94 -20.91
N TYR A 412 -3.25 -2.21 -20.50
CA TYR A 412 -3.36 -3.35 -21.42
C TYR A 412 -4.70 -3.33 -22.16
N VAL A 413 -5.82 -3.20 -21.43
CA VAL A 413 -7.16 -3.14 -22.01
C VAL A 413 -7.32 -1.95 -22.96
N ARG A 414 -6.76 -0.78 -22.62
CA ARG A 414 -6.77 0.39 -23.51
C ARG A 414 -6.03 0.13 -24.82
N SER A 415 -4.84 -0.46 -24.75
CA SER A 415 -4.06 -0.73 -25.96
C SER A 415 -4.71 -1.77 -26.88
N THR A 416 -5.40 -2.77 -26.34
CA THR A 416 -6.08 -3.78 -27.17
C THR A 416 -7.41 -3.28 -27.73
N ALA A 417 -8.08 -2.34 -27.04
CA ALA A 417 -9.27 -1.67 -27.55
C ALA A 417 -8.98 -0.81 -28.78
N HIS A 418 -7.82 -0.13 -28.84
CA HIS A 418 -7.41 0.67 -30.01
C HIS A 418 -6.89 -0.16 -31.19
N VAL A 419 -6.50 -1.42 -30.98
CA VAL A 419 -5.89 -2.28 -32.01
C VAL A 419 -6.92 -3.13 -32.77
N ARG A 420 -8.17 -3.27 -32.31
CA ARG A 420 -9.24 -3.83 -33.15
C ARG A 420 -9.62 -2.77 -34.19
N PRO A 421 -9.29 -2.92 -35.49
CA PRO A 421 -9.94 -2.09 -36.49
C PRO A 421 -11.44 -2.36 -36.37
N ALA A 422 -12.26 -1.31 -36.47
CA ALA A 422 -13.64 -1.53 -36.87
C ALA A 422 -13.57 -2.34 -38.17
N GLY A 423 -13.83 -3.66 -38.10
CA GLY A 423 -13.93 -4.47 -39.30
C GLY A 423 -14.92 -3.78 -40.24
N PRO A 424 -14.68 -3.78 -41.56
CA PRO A 424 -15.57 -3.09 -42.48
C PRO A 424 -16.98 -3.57 -42.19
N SER A 425 -17.86 -2.63 -41.83
CA SER A 425 -19.27 -2.88 -41.65
C SER A 425 -19.78 -3.36 -43.01
N LEU A 426 -19.84 -4.68 -43.20
CA LEU A 426 -20.54 -5.28 -44.32
C LEU A 426 -21.97 -4.75 -44.25
N GLY A 427 -22.27 -3.86 -45.19
CA GLY A 427 -23.44 -3.01 -45.19
C GLY A 427 -24.71 -3.82 -45.03
N ARG A 428 -25.30 -3.75 -43.84
CA ARG A 428 -26.74 -3.97 -43.71
C ARG A 428 -27.41 -2.70 -44.23
N ARG A 429 -27.85 -2.75 -45.49
CA ARG A 429 -28.79 -1.77 -46.05
C ARG A 429 -29.94 -1.56 -45.06
N PRO A 430 -30.38 -0.32 -44.81
CA PRO A 430 -31.60 -0.10 -44.04
C PRO A 430 -32.78 -0.75 -44.77
N PRO A 431 -33.72 -1.39 -44.07
CA PRO A 431 -34.92 -1.94 -44.70
C PRO A 431 -35.71 -0.78 -45.33
N LYS A 432 -36.09 -0.93 -46.59
CA LYS A 432 -36.98 0.01 -47.30
C LYS A 432 -38.29 0.17 -46.52
N PRO A 433 -38.85 1.38 -46.43
CA PRO A 433 -40.19 1.56 -45.86
C PRO A 433 -41.21 0.83 -46.74
N ARG A 434 -41.96 -0.11 -46.14
CA ARG A 434 -43.17 -0.67 -46.77
C ARG A 434 -44.20 0.45 -46.87
N ARG A 435 -44.42 0.94 -48.09
CA ARG A 435 -45.70 1.56 -48.48
C ARG A 435 -46.77 0.48 -48.56
N THR A 436 -48.02 0.95 -48.53
CA THR A 436 -49.32 0.32 -48.84
C THR A 436 -50.10 -0.25 -47.65
N ILE A 437 -51.41 -0.03 -47.50
CA ILE A 437 -52.45 0.72 -48.25
C ILE A 437 -53.65 0.86 -47.29
N GLU A 438 -54.44 1.93 -47.44
CA GLU A 438 -55.76 2.13 -46.84
C GLU A 438 -56.76 1.01 -47.23
N ALA A 439 -57.52 0.50 -46.26
CA ALA A 439 -58.92 0.10 -46.37
C ALA A 439 -59.47 -0.22 -44.97
#